data_AF-A0A956FJL7-F1
#
_entry.id   AF-A0A956FJL7-F1
#
_cell.length_a   1.000
_cell.length_b   1.000
_cell.length_c   1.000
_cell.angle_alpha   90.00
_cell.angle_beta   90.00
_cell.angle_gamma   90.00
#
_symmetry.space_group_name_H-M   'P 1'
#
loop_
_entity.id
_entity.type
_entity.pdbx_description
1 polymer ?
#
loop_
_entity_poly.entity_id
_entity_poly.type
_entity_poly.pdbx_seq_one_letter_code
_entity_poly.pdbx_strand_id
1 'polypeptide(L)'
;MELSYLRANDREAFARAFETATESLQTRERNLLRLNVVHGVSGTAIATMYGVHRATAKRWLAAARQTLLERTREELQRALGLDSEELRSVMGLI
;
A
#
# COMPACT_ATOMS: atom_id res chain seq x y z
N MET A 1 -4.32 -5.70 -29.88
CA MET A 1 -2.96 -5.43 -29.40
C MET A 1 -2.84 -4.10 -28.64
N GLU A 2 -3.87 -3.25 -28.60
CA GLU A 2 -3.82 -1.94 -27.93
C GLU A 2 -4.22 -2.01 -26.43
N LEU A 3 -5.28 -2.77 -26.10
CA LEU A 3 -5.79 -2.93 -24.73
C LEU A 3 -4.81 -3.65 -23.77
N SER A 4 -4.00 -4.56 -24.31
CA SER A 4 -2.99 -5.31 -23.56
C SER A 4 -1.74 -4.48 -23.23
N TYR A 5 -1.40 -3.50 -24.08
CA TYR A 5 -0.29 -2.58 -23.85
C TYR A 5 -0.63 -1.55 -22.77
N LEU A 6 -1.86 -0.99 -22.80
CA LEU A 6 -2.38 -0.11 -21.74
C LEU A 6 -2.31 -0.78 -20.37
N ARG A 7 -2.81 -2.01 -20.24
CA ARG A 7 -2.78 -2.75 -18.96
C ARG A 7 -1.37 -3.05 -18.45
N ALA A 8 -0.41 -3.31 -19.34
CA ALA A 8 0.98 -3.55 -18.95
C ALA A 8 1.64 -2.28 -18.39
N ASN A 9 1.41 -1.14 -19.06
CA ASN A 9 1.90 0.15 -18.61
C ASN A 9 1.26 0.58 -17.28
N ASP A 10 -0.03 0.31 -17.09
CA ASP A 10 -0.74 0.59 -15.83
C ASP A 10 -0.19 -0.24 -14.67
N ARG A 11 0.14 -1.52 -14.90
CA ARG A 11 0.76 -2.38 -13.88
C ARG A 11 2.16 -1.93 -13.50
N GLU A 12 2.97 -1.48 -14.46
CA GLU A 12 4.30 -0.94 -14.19
C GLU A 12 4.21 0.39 -13.42
N ALA A 13 3.29 1.28 -13.82
CA ALA A 13 3.03 2.53 -13.11
C ALA A 13 2.58 2.27 -11.67
N PHE A 14 1.68 1.30 -11.46
CA PHE A 14 1.27 0.88 -10.13
C PHE A 14 2.43 0.32 -9.31
N ALA A 15 3.25 -0.57 -9.88
CA ALA A 15 4.39 -1.15 -9.16
C ALA A 15 5.35 -0.06 -8.68
N ARG A 16 5.70 0.92 -9.53
CA ARG A 16 6.55 2.06 -9.18
C ARG A 16 5.90 2.99 -8.15
N ALA A 17 4.61 3.26 -8.29
CA ALA A 17 3.86 4.06 -7.33
C ALA A 17 3.81 3.39 -5.95
N PHE A 18 3.58 2.07 -5.91
CA PHE A 18 3.56 1.27 -4.69
C PHE A 18 4.93 1.18 -4.02
N GLU A 19 6.00 1.03 -4.80
CA GLU A 19 7.38 1.03 -4.30
C GLU A 19 7.71 2.39 -3.66
N THR A 20 7.51 3.48 -4.40
CA THR A 20 7.70 4.86 -3.90
C THR A 20 6.88 5.11 -2.63
N ALA A 21 5.61 4.68 -2.61
CA ALA A 21 4.74 4.81 -1.46
C ALA A 21 5.29 4.02 -0.25
N THR A 22 5.78 2.80 -0.46
CA THR A 22 6.39 1.97 0.59
C THR A 22 7.67 2.60 1.15
N GLU A 23 8.47 3.23 0.29
CA GLU A 23 9.68 3.97 0.67
C GLU A 23 9.37 5.26 1.45
N SER A 24 8.23 5.89 1.18
CA SER A 24 7.79 7.09 1.91
C SER A 24 7.27 6.80 3.33
N LEU A 25 6.93 5.55 3.65
CA LEU A 25 6.41 5.17 4.97
C LEU A 25 7.48 5.34 6.05
N GLN A 26 7.03 5.69 7.26
CA GLN A 26 7.90 5.65 8.43
C GLN A 26 8.39 4.22 8.67
N THR A 27 9.61 4.07 9.20
CA THR A 27 10.24 2.77 9.47
C THR A 27 9.33 1.82 10.26
N ARG A 28 8.58 2.33 11.24
CA ARG A 28 7.64 1.52 12.02
C ARG A 28 6.49 1.00 11.17
N GLU A 29 5.87 1.86 10.35
CA GLU A 29 4.76 1.48 9.48
C GLU A 29 5.21 0.40 8.49
N ARG A 30 6.35 0.61 7.84
CA ARG A 30 6.95 -0.37 6.92
C ARG A 30 7.23 -1.71 7.61
N ASN A 31 7.80 -1.68 8.81
CA ASN A 31 8.08 -2.90 9.58
C ASN A 31 6.81 -3.64 9.99
N LEU A 32 5.78 -2.93 10.44
CA LEU A 32 4.48 -3.52 10.79
C LEU A 32 3.86 -4.23 9.58
N LEU A 33 3.86 -3.57 8.42
CA LEU A 33 3.36 -4.15 7.18
C LEU A 33 4.20 -5.36 6.75
N ARG A 34 5.53 -5.28 6.81
CA ARG A 34 6.42 -6.39 6.45
C ARG A 34 6.18 -7.61 7.35
N LEU A 35 6.10 -7.41 8.67
CA LEU A 35 5.79 -8.49 9.61
C LEU A 35 4.43 -9.13 9.30
N ASN A 36 3.40 -8.33 9.06
CA ASN A 36 2.06 -8.85 8.90
C ASN A 36 1.78 -9.46 7.52
N VAL A 37 2.27 -8.83 6.45
CA VAL A 37 1.96 -9.21 5.06
C VAL A 37 2.99 -10.18 4.50
N VAL A 38 4.28 -9.90 4.69
CA VAL A 38 5.36 -10.73 4.10
C VAL A 38 5.63 -11.95 4.97
N HIS A 39 5.64 -11.78 6.30
CA HIS A 39 5.97 -12.86 7.23
C HIS A 39 4.74 -13.51 7.89
N GLY A 40 3.51 -13.06 7.56
CA GLY A 40 2.28 -13.65 8.11
C GLY A 40 2.10 -13.49 9.62
N VAL A 41 2.87 -12.61 10.28
CA VAL A 41 2.81 -12.44 11.73
C VAL A 41 1.48 -11.79 12.11
N SER A 42 0.73 -12.44 13.00
CA SER A 42 -0.57 -11.95 13.42
C SER A 42 -0.47 -10.61 14.18
N GLY A 43 -1.53 -9.79 14.11
CA GLY A 43 -1.60 -8.55 14.89
C GLY A 43 -1.52 -8.77 16.41
N THR A 44 -1.91 -9.95 16.91
CA THR A 44 -1.74 -10.31 18.32
C THR A 44 -0.26 -10.56 18.65
N ALA A 45 0.46 -11.31 17.80
CA ALA A 45 1.89 -11.56 18.00
C ALA A 45 2.71 -10.27 17.87
N ILE A 46 2.36 -9.39 16.92
CA ILE A 46 2.92 -8.04 16.83
C ILE A 46 2.69 -7.26 18.12
N ALA A 47 1.50 -7.33 18.71
CA ALA A 47 1.21 -6.67 19.98
C ALA A 47 2.16 -7.13 21.11
N THR A 48 2.40 -8.45 21.20
CA THR A 48 3.36 -9.04 22.14
C THR A 48 4.79 -8.55 21.86
N MET A 49 5.25 -8.57 20.61
CA MET A 49 6.60 -8.14 20.23
C MET A 49 6.88 -6.68 20.59
N TYR A 50 5.88 -5.80 20.45
CA TYR A 50 5.99 -4.38 20.74
C TYR A 50 5.59 -4.00 22.18
N GLY A 51 5.16 -4.97 23.01
CA GLY A 51 4.73 -4.72 24.38
C GLY A 51 3.47 -3.85 24.49
N VAL A 52 2.56 -3.93 23.51
CA VAL A 52 1.33 -3.12 23.46
C VAL A 52 0.07 -3.98 23.50
N HIS A 53 -1.08 -3.38 23.79
CA HIS A 53 -2.36 -4.07 23.68
C HIS A 53 -2.67 -4.47 22.22
N ARG A 54 -3.36 -5.61 22.05
CA ARG A 54 -3.83 -6.11 20.74
C ARG A 54 -4.59 -5.07 19.93
N ALA A 55 -5.45 -4.29 20.58
CA ALA A 55 -6.21 -3.22 19.92
C ALA A 55 -5.29 -2.12 19.35
N THR A 56 -4.21 -1.77 20.07
CA THR A 56 -3.23 -0.79 19.62
C THR A 56 -2.46 -1.29 18.40
N ALA A 57 -1.96 -2.53 18.43
CA ALA A 57 -1.28 -3.12 17.27
C ALA A 57 -2.18 -3.21 16.03
N LYS A 58 -3.46 -3.61 16.20
CA LYS A 58 -4.44 -3.60 15.10
C LYS A 58 -4.66 -2.20 14.53
N ARG A 59 -4.79 -1.17 15.38
CA ARG A 59 -4.92 0.22 14.92
C ARG A 59 -3.68 0.69 14.17
N TRP A 60 -2.48 0.35 14.64
CA TRP A 60 -1.25 0.70 13.94
C TRP A 60 -1.14 0.03 12.57
N LEU A 61 -1.51 -1.25 12.47
CA LEU A 61 -1.57 -1.96 11.18
C LEU A 61 -2.60 -1.34 10.23
N ALA A 62 -3.79 -1.01 10.73
CA ALA A 62 -4.82 -0.36 9.94
C ALA A 62 -4.35 1.02 9.44
N ALA A 63 -3.76 1.83 10.32
CA ALA A 63 -3.19 3.13 9.95
C ALA A 63 -2.09 2.99 8.90
N ALA A 64 -1.12 2.07 9.09
CA ALA A 64 -0.06 1.84 8.12
C ALA A 64 -0.59 1.40 6.75
N ARG A 65 -1.64 0.55 6.71
CA ARG A 65 -2.31 0.15 5.47
C ARG A 65 -3.00 1.33 4.79
N GLN A 66 -3.67 2.18 5.56
CA GLN A 66 -4.33 3.38 5.04
C GLN A 66 -3.32 4.37 4.48
N THR A 67 -2.22 4.63 5.20
CA THR A 67 -1.13 5.51 4.73
C THR A 67 -0.55 4.97 3.42
N LEU A 68 -0.25 3.67 3.34
CA LEU A 68 0.29 3.07 2.11
C LEU A 68 -0.68 3.20 0.93
N LEU A 69 -1.97 2.95 1.16
CA LEU A 69 -3.00 3.10 0.13
C LEU A 69 -3.08 4.53 -0.37
N GLU A 70 -3.14 5.52 0.53
CA GLU A 70 -3.22 6.94 0.17
C GLU A 70 -2.00 7.37 -0.64
N ARG A 71 -0.80 7.03 -0.17
CA ARG A 71 0.45 7.35 -0.87
C ARG A 71 0.53 6.69 -2.24
N THR A 72 0.11 5.43 -2.35
CA THR A 72 0.08 4.73 -3.67
C THR A 72 -0.85 5.44 -4.64
N ARG A 73 -2.02 5.90 -4.17
CA ARG A 73 -2.98 6.66 -4.97
C ARG A 73 -2.41 7.99 -5.43
N GLU A 74 -1.82 8.74 -4.52
CA GLU A 74 -1.16 10.02 -4.82
C GLU A 74 -0.07 9.84 -5.89
N GLU A 75 0.83 8.85 -5.73
CA GLU A 75 1.90 8.62 -6.69
C GLU A 75 1.37 8.13 -8.04
N LEU A 76 0.36 7.26 -8.05
CA LEU A 76 -0.23 6.77 -9.30
C LEU A 76 -0.97 7.87 -10.07
N GLN A 77 -1.69 8.76 -9.37
CA GLN A 77 -2.30 9.94 -9.98
C GLN A 77 -1.25 10.85 -10.61
N ARG A 78 -0.13 11.11 -9.91
CA ARG A 78 0.97 11.92 -10.46
C ARG A 78 1.63 11.26 -11.67
N ALA A 79 1.84 9.94 -11.63
CA ALA A 79 2.49 9.21 -12.70
C ALA A 79 1.66 9.11 -13.99
N LEU A 80 0.33 9.01 -13.86
CA LEU A 80 -0.58 8.81 -14.98
C LEU A 80 -1.36 10.08 -15.38
N GLY A 81 -1.29 11.15 -14.58
CA GLY A 81 -2.04 12.40 -14.81
C GLY A 81 -3.55 12.24 -14.68
N LEU A 82 -4.00 11.22 -13.94
CA LEU A 82 -5.42 10.84 -13.83
C LEU A 82 -6.15 11.64 -12.76
N ASP A 83 -7.43 11.89 -13.01
CA ASP A 83 -8.35 12.35 -11.97
C ASP A 83 -8.76 11.21 -11.01
N SER A 84 -9.60 11.54 -10.03
CA SER A 84 -10.03 10.57 -9.01
C SER A 84 -10.94 9.44 -9.52
N GLU A 85 -11.71 9.68 -10.59
CA GLU A 85 -12.61 8.70 -11.20
C GLU A 85 -11.81 7.73 -12.06
N GLU A 86 -10.91 8.26 -12.88
CA GLU A 86 -10.01 7.49 -13.73
C GLU A 86 -9.07 6.61 -12.90
N LEU A 87 -8.51 7.14 -11.81
CA LEU A 87 -7.71 6.36 -10.86
C LEU A 87 -8.51 5.18 -10.28
N ARG A 88 -9.78 5.41 -9.91
CA ARG A 88 -10.64 4.36 -9.35
C ARG A 88 -10.88 3.24 -10.36
N SER A 89 -11.05 3.60 -11.64
CA SER A 89 -11.16 2.63 -12.74
C SER A 89 -9.89 1.79 -12.86
N VAL A 90 -8.71 2.42 -12.93
CA VAL A 90 -7.42 1.72 -13.03
C VAL A 90 -7.18 0.79 -11.84
N MET A 91 -7.38 1.27 -10.61
CA MET A 91 -7.19 0.44 -9.42
C MET A 91 -8.19 -0.74 -9.33
N GLY A 92 -9.38 -0.62 -9.91
CA GLY A 92 -10.35 -1.72 -9.97
C GLY A 92 -10.01 -2.80 -11.00
N LEU A 93 -9.08 -2.52 -11.92
CA LEU A 93 -8.67 -3.42 -13.00
C LEU A 93 -7.35 -4.17 -12.72
N ILE A 94 -6.58 -3.75 -11.71
CA ILE A 94 -5.29 -4.33 -11.33
C ILE A 94 -5.45 -5.55 -10.45
#